data_AF-A0A5D6YAM0-F1
#
_entry.id   AF-A0A5D6YAM0-F1
#
_cell.length_a   1.000
_cell.length_b   1.000
_cell.length_c   1.000
_cell.angle_alpha   90.00
_cell.angle_beta   90.00
_cell.angle_gamma   90.00
#
_symmetry.space_group_name_H-M   'P 1'
#
loop_
_entity.id
_entity.type
_entity.pdbx_description
1 polymer ?
#
loop_
_entity_poly.entity_id
_entity_poly.type
_entity_poly.pdbx_seq_one_letter_code
_entity_poly.pdbx_strand_id
1 'polypeptide(L)'
;MKVFRNLAAFAALALASVAADADRNAEHLVTNLPGLDVDPLAGVNLQGYAIGNPFTDSKIDGGAYMDYYYSHGLISLENYREMQKQCGADIGCVNIDGECPEQCQAVLEEGILAVQEDQFNPYFIYGDKCLLTNYQVDAMRKRSHKKALKLQALAGATQLSQRLDIGPCAESYTQSYLNQAAVQKAIHVSEHVAWTDCNDAVSNVFTRSNSSLPKYHNILGKGLKALIYSGDADSVVNFIGTERWIGEDGLKLHVTNKWRAWFGPDKQLAGYVQDYDGLTFKTIKGAGHMVPAVKPLHGLNMFECFLYGDDECAKFSYPNDDDEIESGALLDFSATHAASWAGMWVPVAAVCSAVAAVVAVGVKNSKKRA
;
A
#
# COMPACT_ATOMS: atom_id res chain seq x y z
N MET A 1 -25.00 -3.71 3.61
CA MET A 1 -25.15 -4.52 4.84
C MET A 1 -25.75 -5.92 4.54
N LYS A 2 -25.23 -6.61 3.52
CA LYS A 2 -25.68 -7.96 3.07
C LYS A 2 -24.49 -8.89 2.75
N VAL A 3 -23.32 -8.63 3.32
CA VAL A 3 -22.08 -9.41 3.09
C VAL A 3 -21.75 -10.35 4.27
N PHE A 4 -22.41 -10.22 5.42
CA PHE A 4 -22.04 -10.95 6.65
C PHE A 4 -22.94 -12.13 7.04
N ARG A 5 -23.69 -12.73 6.10
CA ARG A 5 -24.69 -13.78 6.45
C ARG A 5 -24.26 -15.23 6.28
N ASN A 6 -23.05 -15.52 5.78
CA ASN A 6 -22.54 -16.90 5.65
C ASN A 6 -21.06 -17.03 6.08
N LEU A 7 -20.66 -16.40 7.19
CA LEU A 7 -19.35 -16.64 7.81
C LEU A 7 -19.43 -17.87 8.74
N ALA A 8 -19.49 -19.06 8.15
CA ALA A 8 -19.06 -20.26 8.84
C ALA A 8 -17.53 -20.34 8.72
N ALA A 9 -16.84 -19.95 9.78
CA ALA A 9 -15.45 -20.29 10.10
C ALA A 9 -14.36 -20.03 9.02
N PHE A 10 -14.20 -18.78 8.58
CA PHE A 10 -12.92 -18.34 7.99
C PHE A 10 -12.20 -17.43 8.98
N ALA A 11 -11.21 -17.97 9.69
CA ALA A 11 -10.16 -17.17 10.29
C ALA A 11 -8.98 -17.16 9.31
N ALA A 12 -8.84 -16.07 8.58
CA ALA A 12 -7.62 -15.71 7.89
C ALA A 12 -7.05 -14.51 8.63
N LEU A 13 -5.88 -14.67 9.24
CA LEU A 13 -5.21 -13.56 9.90
C LEU A 13 -4.38 -12.82 8.84
N ALA A 14 -4.85 -11.65 8.43
CA ALA A 14 -4.08 -10.72 7.62
C ALA A 14 -3.55 -9.63 8.55
N LEU A 15 -2.23 -9.53 8.71
CA LEU A 15 -1.60 -8.44 9.44
C LEU A 15 -0.71 -7.65 8.47
N ALA A 16 -0.99 -6.35 8.40
CA ALA A 16 -0.06 -5.34 7.92
C ALA A 16 0.26 -4.47 9.12
N SER A 17 1.54 -4.26 9.43
CA SER A 17 1.94 -3.34 10.49
C SER A 17 2.46 -2.02 9.88
N VAL A 18 2.75 -1.06 10.76
CA VAL A 18 3.14 0.32 10.44
C VAL A 18 4.62 0.56 10.77
N ALA A 19 5.32 -0.42 11.35
CA ALA A 19 6.72 -0.31 11.75
C ALA A 19 7.43 -1.67 11.72
N ALA A 20 8.72 -1.73 11.36
CA ALA A 20 9.52 -2.96 11.30
C ALA A 20 9.39 -3.84 12.56
N ASP A 21 9.38 -3.20 13.73
CA ASP A 21 9.22 -3.85 15.03
C ASP A 21 7.81 -4.40 15.22
N ALA A 22 6.81 -3.68 14.73
CA ALA A 22 5.44 -4.14 14.69
C ALA A 22 5.20 -5.23 13.63
N ASP A 23 5.99 -5.33 12.55
CA ASP A 23 5.88 -6.43 11.57
C ASP A 23 6.50 -7.69 12.11
N ARG A 24 7.65 -7.59 12.78
CA ARG A 24 8.21 -8.71 13.54
C ARG A 24 7.24 -9.17 14.61
N ASN A 25 6.49 -8.25 15.25
CA ASN A 25 5.44 -8.59 16.21
C ASN A 25 4.20 -9.20 15.54
N ALA A 26 3.75 -8.68 14.40
CA ALA A 26 2.63 -9.22 13.64
C ALA A 26 2.93 -10.63 13.14
N GLU A 27 4.12 -10.84 12.59
CA GLU A 27 4.63 -12.14 12.21
C GLU A 27 4.80 -13.05 13.42
N HIS A 28 5.35 -12.55 14.53
CA HIS A 28 5.44 -13.30 15.79
C HIS A 28 4.05 -13.72 16.29
N LEU A 29 3.03 -12.88 16.16
CA LEU A 29 1.66 -13.21 16.54
C LEU A 29 1.10 -14.32 15.64
N VAL A 30 1.27 -14.22 14.32
CA VAL A 30 0.81 -15.23 13.35
C VAL A 30 1.52 -16.57 13.57
N THR A 31 2.84 -16.53 13.70
CA THR A 31 3.69 -17.72 13.82
C THR A 31 3.66 -18.36 15.21
N ASN A 32 3.15 -17.65 16.23
CA ASN A 32 2.92 -18.20 17.58
C ASN A 32 1.43 -18.24 17.97
N LEU A 33 0.51 -18.22 17.00
CA LEU A 33 -0.91 -18.33 17.33
C LEU A 33 -1.17 -19.60 18.17
N PRO A 34 -1.82 -19.49 19.34
CA PRO A 34 -2.22 -20.64 20.12
C PRO A 34 -3.21 -21.47 19.28
N GLY A 35 -2.79 -22.68 18.90
CA GLY A 35 -3.48 -23.52 17.91
C GLY A 35 -2.53 -24.24 16.95
N LEU A 36 -1.29 -23.77 16.80
CA LEU A 36 -0.26 -24.44 15.98
C LEU A 36 0.54 -25.49 16.77
N ASP A 37 0.66 -25.33 18.10
CA ASP A 37 1.31 -26.28 19.03
C ASP A 37 0.55 -26.49 20.37
N VAL A 38 -0.61 -25.87 20.56
CA VAL A 38 -1.49 -26.02 21.74
C VAL A 38 -2.93 -26.19 21.29
N ASP A 39 -3.73 -26.93 22.06
CA ASP A 39 -5.09 -27.38 21.72
C ASP A 39 -5.89 -26.32 20.93
N PRO A 40 -6.46 -26.68 19.76
CA PRO A 40 -7.22 -25.76 18.93
C PRO A 40 -8.29 -25.02 19.73
N LEU A 41 -8.37 -23.69 19.57
CA LEU A 41 -9.46 -22.91 20.15
C LEU A 41 -10.80 -23.49 19.68
N ALA A 42 -11.60 -23.99 20.63
CA ALA A 42 -12.85 -24.67 20.32
C ALA A 42 -13.78 -23.76 19.47
N GLY A 43 -14.17 -24.25 18.29
CA GLY A 43 -15.02 -23.51 17.36
C GLY A 43 -14.29 -22.60 16.37
N VAL A 44 -12.96 -22.54 16.39
CA VAL A 44 -12.15 -21.79 15.43
C VAL A 44 -11.39 -22.76 14.53
N ASN A 45 -11.53 -22.58 13.21
CA ASN A 45 -10.80 -23.36 12.22
C ASN A 45 -9.88 -22.44 11.42
N LEU A 46 -8.56 -22.60 11.60
CA LEU A 46 -7.57 -21.81 10.88
C LEU A 46 -7.45 -22.33 9.45
N GLN A 47 -7.69 -21.45 8.47
CA GLN A 47 -7.66 -21.79 7.04
C GLN A 47 -6.39 -21.30 6.35
N GLY A 48 -5.78 -20.25 6.91
CA GLY A 48 -4.59 -19.64 6.33
C GLY A 48 -4.18 -18.36 7.04
N TYR A 49 -3.07 -17.79 6.58
CA TYR A 49 -2.51 -16.54 7.06
C TYR A 49 -1.95 -15.71 5.90
N ALA A 50 -2.05 -14.39 6.04
CA ALA A 50 -1.46 -13.43 5.12
C ALA A 50 -0.59 -12.43 5.91
N ILE A 51 0.65 -12.23 5.48
CA ILE A 51 1.60 -11.34 6.18
C ILE A 51 2.14 -10.34 5.17
N GLY A 52 1.88 -9.06 5.45
CA GLY A 52 2.39 -7.94 4.66
C GLY A 52 3.72 -7.45 5.19
N ASN A 53 4.67 -7.23 4.30
CA ASN A 53 5.99 -6.67 4.59
C ASN A 53 6.64 -7.35 5.82
N PRO A 54 6.87 -8.68 5.78
CA PRO A 54 7.25 -9.46 6.96
C PRO A 54 8.73 -9.32 7.31
N PHE A 55 9.03 -8.84 8.52
CA PHE A 55 10.40 -8.77 9.03
C PHE A 55 10.75 -10.09 9.76
N THR A 56 11.22 -11.07 8.98
CA THR A 56 11.28 -12.48 9.35
C THR A 56 12.63 -12.89 9.93
N ASP A 57 13.74 -12.40 9.38
CA ASP A 57 15.09 -12.75 9.81
C ASP A 57 15.97 -11.51 9.80
N SER A 58 16.49 -11.13 10.98
CA SER A 58 17.23 -9.87 11.13
C SER A 58 18.46 -9.80 10.22
N LYS A 59 19.13 -10.94 9.97
CA LYS A 59 20.31 -10.97 9.11
C LYS A 59 19.95 -10.89 7.63
N ILE A 60 18.96 -11.67 7.19
CA ILE A 60 18.57 -11.70 5.77
C ILE A 60 17.89 -10.39 5.38
N ASP A 61 16.89 -9.96 6.16
CA ASP A 61 16.16 -8.72 5.88
C ASP A 61 17.06 -7.49 6.08
N GLY A 62 17.86 -7.49 7.16
CA GLY A 62 18.83 -6.41 7.43
C GLY A 62 19.88 -6.29 6.32
N GLY A 63 20.33 -7.40 5.74
CA GLY A 63 21.27 -7.41 4.62
C GLY A 63 20.67 -6.90 3.31
N ALA A 64 19.33 -6.90 3.16
CA ALA A 64 18.65 -6.42 1.96
C ALA A 64 18.50 -4.89 1.92
N TYR A 65 18.60 -4.19 3.06
CA TYR A 65 18.45 -2.73 3.14
C TYR A 65 19.38 -1.98 2.19
N MET A 66 20.68 -2.29 2.22
CA MET A 66 21.67 -1.57 1.42
C MET A 66 21.53 -1.86 -0.08
N ASP A 67 21.13 -3.08 -0.43
CA ASP A 67 20.81 -3.44 -1.82
C ASP A 67 19.59 -2.67 -2.33
N TYR A 68 18.57 -2.51 -1.47
CA TYR A 68 17.40 -1.72 -1.77
C TYR A 68 17.75 -0.24 -1.94
N TYR A 69 18.50 0.36 -1.00
CA TYR A 69 18.95 1.75 -1.08
C TYR A 69 19.73 2.02 -2.37
N TYR A 70 20.66 1.13 -2.74
CA TYR A 70 21.42 1.27 -3.97
C TYR A 70 20.53 1.15 -5.22
N SER A 71 19.69 0.12 -5.30
CA SER A 71 18.83 -0.12 -6.47
C SER A 71 17.80 0.98 -6.71
N HIS A 72 17.44 1.74 -5.67
CA HIS A 72 16.50 2.86 -5.74
C HIS A 72 17.18 4.24 -5.78
N GLY A 73 18.51 4.28 -5.93
CA GLY A 73 19.26 5.53 -6.10
C GLY A 73 19.34 6.40 -4.84
N LEU A 74 19.17 5.79 -3.66
CA LEU A 74 19.24 6.48 -2.36
C LEU A 74 20.69 6.60 -1.87
N ILE A 75 21.59 5.71 -2.32
CA ILE A 75 23.02 5.76 -2.06
C ILE A 75 23.82 5.64 -3.36
N SER A 76 25.06 6.14 -3.37
CA SER A 76 25.92 6.11 -4.55
C SER A 76 26.52 4.72 -4.81
N LEU A 77 26.93 4.47 -6.05
CA LEU A 77 27.63 3.24 -6.43
C LEU A 77 28.95 3.07 -5.67
N GLU A 78 29.66 4.18 -5.44
CA GLU A 78 30.93 4.20 -4.72
C GLU A 78 30.75 3.75 -3.27
N ASN A 79 29.75 4.32 -2.58
CA ASN A 79 29.42 3.95 -1.21
C ASN A 79 28.96 2.49 -1.12
N TYR A 80 28.04 2.06 -2.00
CA TYR A 80 27.56 0.68 -2.02
C TYR A 80 28.68 -0.36 -2.27
N ARG A 81 29.60 -0.09 -3.20
CA ARG A 81 30.75 -1.00 -3.45
C ARG A 81 31.71 -1.07 -2.27
N GLU A 82 31.94 0.05 -1.58
CA GLU A 82 32.77 0.03 -0.38
C GLU A 82 32.09 -0.72 0.76
N MET A 83 30.76 -0.61 0.92
CA MET A 83 29.99 -1.44 1.86
C MET A 83 30.18 -2.92 1.57
N GLN A 84 30.00 -3.35 0.31
CA GLN A 84 30.18 -4.76 -0.07
C GLN A 84 31.59 -5.28 0.27
N LYS A 85 32.61 -4.44 0.07
CA LYS A 85 34.01 -4.79 0.31
C LYS A 85 34.36 -4.85 1.80
N GLN A 86 33.88 -3.91 2.61
CA GLN A 86 34.22 -3.79 4.02
C GLN A 86 33.35 -4.68 4.92
N CYS A 87 32.08 -4.87 4.55
CA CYS A 87 31.10 -5.61 5.33
C CYS A 87 30.97 -7.07 4.91
N GLY A 88 31.07 -7.39 3.62
CA GLY A 88 30.80 -8.73 3.11
C GLY A 88 29.42 -9.25 3.57
N ALA A 89 29.42 -10.34 4.34
CA ALA A 89 28.19 -10.96 4.87
C ALA A 89 27.54 -10.17 6.03
N ASP A 90 28.21 -9.15 6.55
CA ASP A 90 27.76 -8.33 7.68
C ASP A 90 27.16 -7.00 7.23
N ILE A 91 26.79 -6.85 5.95
CA ILE A 91 26.24 -5.59 5.40
C ILE A 91 24.93 -5.13 6.06
N GLY A 92 24.26 -6.04 6.78
CA GLY A 92 23.07 -5.75 7.60
C GLY A 92 23.36 -5.55 9.10
N CYS A 93 24.62 -5.46 9.52
CA CYS A 93 25.02 -5.45 10.94
C CYS A 93 24.36 -4.33 11.78
N VAL A 94 24.01 -3.20 11.15
CA VAL A 94 23.37 -2.04 11.80
C VAL A 94 21.90 -2.29 12.14
N ASN A 95 21.29 -3.30 11.51
CA ASN A 95 19.89 -3.67 11.68
C ASN A 95 19.71 -4.95 12.53
N ILE A 96 20.79 -5.46 13.14
CA ILE A 96 20.79 -6.68 13.96
C ILE A 96 21.38 -6.39 15.34
N ASP A 97 20.89 -7.10 16.35
CA ASP A 97 21.50 -7.10 17.67
C ASP A 97 22.85 -7.87 17.59
N GLY A 98 23.99 -7.16 17.58
CA GLY A 98 25.32 -7.75 17.48
C GLY A 98 26.47 -6.74 17.30
N GLU A 99 27.70 -7.24 17.20
CA GLU A 99 28.87 -6.41 16.87
C GLU A 99 28.92 -6.15 15.36
N CYS A 100 28.95 -4.88 14.95
CA CYS A 100 29.30 -4.51 13.60
C CYS A 100 30.81 -4.20 13.52
N PRO A 101 31.56 -4.76 12.55
CA PRO A 101 32.96 -4.39 12.36
C PRO A 101 33.13 -2.88 12.14
N GLU A 102 34.08 -2.24 12.84
CA GLU A 102 34.24 -0.77 12.84
C GLU A 102 34.31 -0.16 11.42
N GLN A 103 35.07 -0.79 10.52
CA GLN A 103 35.21 -0.34 9.13
C GLN A 103 33.90 -0.50 8.34
N CYS A 104 33.14 -1.55 8.60
CA CYS A 104 31.83 -1.75 7.99
C CYS A 104 30.82 -0.73 8.52
N GLN A 105 30.77 -0.55 9.84
CA GLN A 105 29.88 0.41 10.50
C GLN A 105 30.07 1.82 9.95
N ALA A 106 31.31 2.29 9.82
CA ALA A 106 31.59 3.64 9.32
C ALA A 106 31.05 3.88 7.90
N VAL A 107 31.20 2.89 7.00
CA VAL A 107 30.73 3.02 5.61
C VAL A 107 29.21 2.90 5.52
N LEU A 108 28.60 2.06 6.37
CA LEU A 108 27.14 1.94 6.48
C LEU A 108 26.50 3.23 6.99
N GLU A 109 27.07 3.83 8.05
CA GLU A 109 26.61 5.10 8.61
C GLU A 109 26.71 6.24 7.58
N GLU A 110 27.78 6.29 6.78
CA GLU A 110 27.91 7.26 5.68
C GLU A 110 26.73 7.16 4.69
N GLY A 111 26.37 5.93 4.30
CA GLY A 111 25.25 5.69 3.39
C GLY A 111 23.90 6.07 4.01
N ILE A 112 23.66 5.65 5.25
CA ILE A 112 22.42 5.96 5.99
C ILE A 112 22.24 7.48 6.16
N LEU A 113 23.31 8.20 6.50
CA LEU A 113 23.29 9.65 6.61
C LEU A 113 22.97 10.33 5.27
N ALA A 114 23.45 9.78 4.14
CA ALA A 114 23.18 10.33 2.81
C ALA A 114 21.69 10.25 2.43
N VAL A 115 20.96 9.24 2.91
CA VAL A 115 19.51 9.09 2.69
C VAL A 115 18.71 10.20 3.36
N GLN A 116 19.23 10.79 4.44
CA GLN A 116 18.50 11.76 5.29
C GLN A 116 17.18 11.18 5.81
N GLU A 117 17.24 10.10 6.59
CA GLU A 117 16.06 9.44 7.17
C GLU A 117 15.17 10.39 8.00
N ASP A 118 15.71 11.52 8.46
CA ASP A 118 14.98 12.59 9.13
C ASP A 118 14.13 13.46 8.19
N GLN A 119 14.35 13.42 6.87
CA GLN A 119 13.54 14.09 5.83
C GLN A 119 12.86 13.11 4.87
N PHE A 120 13.28 11.85 4.88
CA PHE A 120 12.80 10.77 4.03
C PHE A 120 11.64 9.98 4.69
N ASN A 121 10.78 9.38 3.87
CA ASN A 121 9.75 8.45 4.31
C ASN A 121 10.19 7.00 3.98
N PRO A 122 10.73 6.25 4.95
CA PRO A 122 11.25 4.90 4.66
C PRO A 122 10.13 3.88 4.42
N TYR A 123 8.92 4.12 4.94
CA TYR A 123 7.77 3.24 4.74
C TYR A 123 7.15 3.37 3.35
N PHE A 124 7.42 4.46 2.63
CA PHE A 124 7.02 4.63 1.24
C PHE A 124 7.93 5.64 0.57
N ILE A 125 8.92 5.15 -0.20
CA ILE A 125 10.03 5.98 -0.71
C ILE A 125 9.61 7.09 -1.68
N TYR A 126 8.41 6.97 -2.27
CA TYR A 126 7.82 7.99 -3.14
C TYR A 126 6.81 8.89 -2.41
N GLY A 127 6.57 8.64 -1.13
CA GLY A 127 5.64 9.38 -0.29
C GLY A 127 6.30 10.59 0.34
N ASP A 128 5.55 11.69 0.41
CA ASP A 128 5.99 12.88 1.14
C ASP A 128 6.08 12.61 2.66
N LYS A 129 7.03 13.26 3.32
CA LYS A 129 7.12 13.26 4.79
C LYS A 129 6.12 14.22 5.41
N CYS A 130 5.57 13.86 6.56
CA CYS A 130 4.77 14.78 7.36
C CYS A 130 5.64 15.91 7.96
N LEU A 131 5.33 17.16 7.62
CA LEU A 131 5.99 18.35 8.19
C LEU A 131 5.15 19.11 9.23
N LEU A 132 4.01 18.54 9.64
CA LEU A 132 3.12 19.21 10.60
C LEU A 132 3.65 19.12 12.02
N THR A 133 3.88 20.29 12.62
CA THR A 133 4.15 20.44 14.05
C THR A 133 2.84 20.74 14.79
N ASN A 134 2.18 19.68 15.26
CA ASN A 134 1.18 19.53 16.34
C ASN A 134 0.07 20.58 16.66
N TYR A 135 -0.09 21.69 15.93
CA TYR A 135 -1.20 22.65 16.14
C TYR A 135 -1.99 23.01 14.87
N GLN A 136 -1.43 22.75 13.68
CA GLN A 136 -2.10 23.06 12.42
C GLN A 136 -3.09 21.97 11.96
N VAL A 137 -3.02 20.78 12.55
CA VAL A 137 -3.83 19.60 12.19
C VAL A 137 -5.35 19.91 12.25
N ASP A 138 -5.81 20.55 13.32
CA ASP A 138 -7.22 20.95 13.47
C ASP A 138 -7.65 22.06 12.50
N ALA A 139 -6.75 22.97 12.15
CA ALA A 139 -7.00 24.06 11.21
C ALA A 139 -7.04 23.56 9.76
N MET A 140 -6.19 22.59 9.41
CA MET A 140 -6.14 21.99 8.09
C MET A 140 -7.28 21.02 7.85
N ARG A 141 -7.71 20.24 8.85
CA ARG A 141 -8.94 19.43 8.77
C ARG A 141 -10.14 20.26 8.34
N LYS A 142 -10.26 21.51 8.81
CA LYS A 142 -11.36 22.41 8.40
C LYS A 142 -11.19 22.96 6.98
N ARG A 143 -9.97 23.04 6.44
CA ARG A 143 -9.67 23.57 5.10
C ARG A 143 -9.69 22.50 4.01
N SER A 144 -9.03 21.35 4.23
CA SER A 144 -9.03 20.21 3.30
C SER A 144 -10.42 19.62 3.16
N HIS A 145 -11.12 19.42 4.28
CA HIS A 145 -12.49 18.90 4.27
C HIS A 145 -13.48 19.91 3.67
N LYS A 146 -13.32 21.23 3.91
CA LYS A 146 -14.12 22.25 3.19
C LYS A 146 -13.84 22.28 1.69
N LYS A 147 -12.58 22.12 1.26
CA LYS A 147 -12.21 22.14 -0.16
C LYS A 147 -12.75 20.89 -0.86
N ALA A 148 -12.62 19.71 -0.23
CA ALA A 148 -13.20 18.45 -0.69
C ALA A 148 -14.73 18.52 -0.77
N LEU A 149 -15.43 18.98 0.28
CA LEU A 149 -16.88 19.17 0.25
C LEU A 149 -17.34 20.22 -0.77
N LYS A 150 -16.54 21.28 -0.99
CA LYS A 150 -16.91 22.34 -1.95
C LYS A 150 -16.70 21.90 -3.40
N LEU A 151 -15.72 21.04 -3.68
CA LEU A 151 -15.61 20.34 -4.98
C LEU A 151 -16.78 19.36 -5.16
N GLN A 152 -17.14 18.62 -4.12
CA GLN A 152 -18.26 17.68 -4.09
C GLN A 152 -19.64 18.34 -4.25
N ALA A 153 -19.79 19.61 -3.84
CA ALA A 153 -21.03 20.37 -4.03
C ALA A 153 -21.16 20.98 -5.44
N LEU A 154 -20.05 21.12 -6.18
CA LEU A 154 -20.01 21.63 -7.55
C LEU A 154 -20.11 20.52 -8.60
N ALA A 155 -19.69 19.30 -8.25
CA ALA A 155 -19.92 18.08 -9.02
C ALA A 155 -21.18 17.38 -8.49
N GLY A 156 -22.32 17.55 -9.17
CA GLY A 156 -23.58 16.88 -8.81
C GLY A 156 -23.35 15.40 -8.48
N ALA A 157 -23.81 14.98 -7.30
CA ALA A 157 -23.46 13.72 -6.66
C ALA A 157 -23.67 12.48 -7.55
N THR A 158 -22.59 11.93 -8.09
CA THR A 158 -22.37 10.50 -8.34
C THR A 158 -20.87 10.28 -8.49
N GLN A 159 -20.33 9.27 -7.78
CA GLN A 159 -18.91 8.89 -7.72
C GLN A 159 -18.05 9.69 -6.76
N LEU A 160 -18.11 9.23 -5.52
CA LEU A 160 -17.04 9.33 -4.56
C LEU A 160 -15.89 8.47 -5.14
N SER A 161 -14.96 9.09 -5.87
CA SER A 161 -13.64 8.50 -6.17
C SER A 161 -13.00 8.20 -4.81
N GLN A 162 -13.12 6.95 -4.35
CA GLN A 162 -12.77 6.52 -2.98
C GLN A 162 -11.46 5.76 -2.91
N ARG A 163 -10.53 6.04 -3.82
CA ARG A 163 -9.11 5.80 -3.54
C ARG A 163 -8.59 7.06 -2.88
N LEU A 164 -8.80 7.16 -1.57
CA LEU A 164 -8.16 8.20 -0.78
C LEU A 164 -6.65 7.98 -0.90
N ASP A 165 -5.99 8.89 -1.62
CA ASP A 165 -4.53 8.97 -1.59
C ASP A 165 -4.11 9.26 -0.15
N ILE A 166 -3.25 8.42 0.41
CA ILE A 166 -2.75 8.61 1.76
C ILE A 166 -1.70 9.69 1.71
N GLY A 167 -2.16 10.91 1.94
CA GLY A 167 -1.29 12.06 2.07
C GLY A 167 -0.40 11.97 3.32
N PRO A 168 0.66 12.78 3.36
CA PRO A 168 1.50 12.91 4.54
C PRO A 168 0.65 13.26 5.78
N CYS A 169 1.10 12.82 6.96
CA CYS A 169 0.47 13.07 8.27
C CYS A 169 -0.80 12.26 8.58
N ALA A 170 -1.10 11.19 7.85
CA ALA A 170 -2.23 10.30 8.14
C ALA A 170 -2.24 9.78 9.60
N GLU A 171 -1.07 9.47 10.15
CA GLU A 171 -0.87 9.10 11.56
C GLU A 171 -1.34 10.21 12.53
N SER A 172 -0.93 11.47 12.29
CA SER A 172 -1.29 12.60 13.16
C SER A 172 -2.80 12.87 13.12
N TYR A 173 -3.43 12.70 11.96
CA TYR A 173 -4.88 12.80 11.82
C TYR A 173 -5.60 11.68 12.57
N THR A 174 -5.09 10.45 12.47
CA THR A 174 -5.61 9.28 13.17
C THR A 174 -5.52 9.45 14.68
N GLN A 175 -4.36 9.90 15.17
CA GLN A 175 -4.14 10.20 16.58
C GLN A 175 -5.09 11.29 17.09
N SER A 176 -5.23 12.39 16.33
CA SER A 176 -6.14 13.48 16.68
C SER A 176 -7.61 13.02 16.69
N TYR A 177 -7.98 12.08 15.82
CA TYR A 177 -9.32 11.51 15.78
C TYR A 177 -9.60 10.60 16.98
N LEU A 178 -8.70 9.64 17.24
CA LEU A 178 -8.84 8.66 18.33
C LEU A 178 -8.72 9.28 19.72
N ASN A 179 -8.12 10.46 19.85
CA ASN A 179 -8.08 11.23 21.10
C ASN A 179 -9.34 12.08 21.36
N GLN A 180 -10.33 12.12 20.45
CA GLN A 180 -11.58 12.82 20.73
C GLN A 180 -12.40 12.05 21.77
N ALA A 181 -12.83 12.73 22.84
CA ALA A 181 -13.66 12.14 23.89
C ALA A 181 -14.93 11.46 23.35
N ALA A 182 -15.55 12.03 22.31
CA ALA A 182 -16.71 11.44 21.65
C ALA A 182 -16.38 10.12 20.94
N VAL A 183 -15.21 10.04 20.29
CA VAL A 183 -14.72 8.83 19.61
C VAL A 183 -14.40 7.76 20.65
N GLN A 184 -13.62 8.10 21.69
CA GLN A 184 -13.30 7.17 22.79
C GLN A 184 -14.55 6.63 23.50
N LYS A 185 -15.53 7.50 23.77
CA LYS A 185 -16.82 7.08 24.31
C LYS A 185 -17.56 6.12 23.37
N ALA A 186 -17.50 6.36 22.06
CA ALA A 186 -18.16 5.51 21.05
C ALA A 186 -17.51 4.12 20.94
N ILE A 187 -16.19 4.01 21.17
CA ILE A 187 -15.47 2.72 21.20
C ILE A 187 -15.31 2.15 22.62
N HIS A 188 -16.13 2.63 23.58
CA HIS A 188 -16.21 2.11 24.95
C HIS A 188 -14.93 2.17 25.78
N VAL A 189 -14.05 3.14 25.50
CA VAL A 189 -12.91 3.44 26.37
C VAL A 189 -13.45 4.01 27.69
N SER A 190 -13.12 3.33 28.80
CA SER A 190 -13.72 3.57 30.12
C SER A 190 -13.28 4.89 30.77
N GLU A 191 -12.03 5.28 30.57
CA GLU A 191 -11.45 6.54 31.03
C GLU A 191 -10.68 7.18 29.89
N HIS A 192 -10.59 8.51 29.84
CA HIS A 192 -9.88 9.17 28.75
C HIS A 192 -8.41 8.74 28.70
N VAL A 193 -7.98 8.20 27.56
CA VAL A 193 -6.60 7.78 27.32
C VAL A 193 -5.97 8.72 26.30
N ALA A 194 -4.73 9.15 26.55
CA ALA A 194 -3.92 9.79 25.52
C ALA A 194 -3.45 8.69 24.54
N TRP A 195 -4.26 8.41 23.54
CA TRP A 195 -3.96 7.41 22.52
C TRP A 195 -2.77 7.87 21.68
N THR A 196 -1.89 6.93 21.39
CA THR A 196 -0.76 7.07 20.46
C THR A 196 -0.71 5.79 19.62
N ASP A 197 -0.16 5.90 18.42
CA ASP A 197 -0.03 4.81 17.45
C ASP A 197 1.00 3.76 17.89
N CYS A 198 2.17 4.20 18.35
CA CYS A 198 3.26 3.35 18.86
C CYS A 198 3.62 3.73 20.30
N ASN A 199 4.00 2.74 21.12
CA ASN A 199 4.44 2.95 22.50
C ASN A 199 5.87 2.47 22.69
N ASP A 200 6.81 3.42 22.69
CA ASP A 200 8.25 3.15 22.82
C ASP A 200 8.61 2.42 24.13
N ALA A 201 7.85 2.65 25.21
CA ALA A 201 8.11 1.96 26.47
C ALA A 201 7.86 0.45 26.34
N VAL A 202 6.84 0.05 25.56
CA VAL A 202 6.59 -1.37 25.25
C VAL A 202 7.71 -1.90 24.34
N SER A 203 8.07 -1.16 23.29
CA SER A 203 9.13 -1.56 22.36
C SER A 203 10.49 -1.76 23.05
N ASN A 204 10.83 -0.90 24.01
CA ASN A 204 12.11 -0.91 24.72
C ASN A 204 12.25 -2.09 25.70
N VAL A 205 11.14 -2.60 26.24
CA VAL A 205 11.16 -3.75 27.18
C VAL A 205 10.89 -5.09 26.48
N PHE A 206 10.49 -5.06 25.22
CA PHE A 206 10.18 -6.27 24.47
C PHE A 206 11.47 -7.01 24.06
N THR A 207 11.55 -8.30 24.41
CA THR A 207 12.68 -9.15 24.01
C THR A 207 12.41 -9.76 22.63
N ARG A 208 13.24 -9.39 21.66
CA ARG A 208 13.09 -9.81 20.26
C ARG A 208 13.77 -11.16 20.02
N SER A 209 13.18 -11.98 19.16
CA SER A 209 13.86 -13.12 18.55
C SER A 209 14.51 -12.69 17.24
N ASN A 210 15.75 -13.13 16.97
CA ASN A 210 16.47 -12.76 15.75
C ASN A 210 15.82 -13.29 14.47
N SER A 211 15.10 -14.41 14.56
CA SER A 211 14.47 -15.05 13.40
C SER A 211 13.15 -15.73 13.76
N SER A 212 12.19 -15.63 12.85
CA SER A 212 10.93 -16.37 12.83
C SER A 212 10.94 -17.51 11.81
N LEU A 213 12.00 -17.65 11.00
CA LEU A 213 12.16 -18.74 10.02
C LEU A 213 11.87 -20.14 10.58
N PRO A 214 12.37 -20.53 11.77
CA PRO A 214 12.12 -21.87 12.31
C PRO A 214 10.63 -22.18 12.47
N LYS A 215 9.79 -21.16 12.70
CA LYS A 215 8.36 -21.33 12.90
C LYS A 215 7.63 -21.62 11.59
N TYR A 216 8.13 -21.13 10.45
CA TYR A 216 7.56 -21.47 9.15
C TYR A 216 7.63 -22.97 8.86
N HIS A 217 8.67 -23.66 9.32
CA HIS A 217 8.76 -25.12 9.18
C HIS A 217 7.65 -25.87 9.94
N ASN A 218 7.07 -25.27 10.98
CA ASN A 218 6.00 -25.88 11.77
C ASN A 218 4.61 -25.66 11.16
N ILE A 219 4.43 -24.59 10.39
CA ILE A 219 3.13 -24.17 9.83
C ILE A 219 2.99 -24.51 8.34
N LEU A 220 4.09 -24.52 7.59
CA LEU A 220 4.10 -24.95 6.20
C LEU A 220 3.83 -26.46 6.12
N GLY A 221 3.05 -26.88 5.12
CA GLY A 221 2.66 -28.28 4.94
C GLY A 221 1.50 -28.75 5.84
N LYS A 222 0.93 -27.88 6.69
CA LYS A 222 -0.26 -28.19 7.51
C LYS A 222 -1.60 -28.01 6.77
N GLY A 223 -1.57 -27.81 5.45
CA GLY A 223 -2.78 -27.55 4.65
C GLY A 223 -3.35 -26.13 4.80
N LEU A 224 -2.60 -25.22 5.44
CA LEU A 224 -2.95 -23.81 5.54
C LEU A 224 -2.58 -23.06 4.27
N LYS A 225 -3.42 -22.13 3.83
CA LYS A 225 -3.05 -21.18 2.78
C LYS A 225 -2.11 -20.12 3.35
N ALA A 226 -0.94 -19.92 2.76
CA ALA A 226 0.00 -18.88 3.16
C ALA A 226 0.18 -17.86 2.03
N LEU A 227 -0.07 -16.59 2.34
CA LEU A 227 0.24 -15.46 1.47
C LEU A 227 1.26 -14.56 2.16
N ILE A 228 2.41 -14.38 1.52
CA ILE A 228 3.34 -13.32 1.88
C ILE A 228 3.24 -12.24 0.81
N TYR A 229 3.21 -10.98 1.22
CA TYR A 229 3.18 -9.89 0.27
C TYR A 229 4.02 -8.70 0.72
N SER A 230 4.63 -7.99 -0.22
CA SER A 230 5.43 -6.80 0.08
C SER A 230 5.10 -5.67 -0.90
N GLY A 231 4.89 -4.47 -0.37
CA GLY A 231 4.96 -3.27 -1.20
C GLY A 231 6.37 -3.08 -1.76
N ASP A 232 6.51 -2.86 -3.07
CA ASP A 232 7.83 -2.74 -3.72
C ASP A 232 8.51 -1.38 -3.46
N ALA A 233 7.81 -0.43 -2.85
CA ALA A 233 8.29 0.90 -2.49
C ALA A 233 8.49 1.06 -0.97
N ASP A 234 8.48 -0.03 -0.22
CA ASP A 234 8.88 -0.07 1.20
C ASP A 234 10.39 -0.32 1.33
N SER A 235 11.12 0.59 1.97
CA SER A 235 12.54 0.39 2.22
C SER A 235 12.83 -0.29 3.56
N VAL A 236 11.85 -0.31 4.48
CA VAL A 236 12.02 -0.84 5.84
C VAL A 236 11.97 -2.36 5.84
N VAL A 237 10.93 -2.94 5.23
CA VAL A 237 10.83 -4.39 5.08
C VAL A 237 10.62 -4.70 3.61
N ASN A 238 11.70 -4.46 2.87
CA ASN A 238 11.65 -4.48 1.43
C ASN A 238 11.51 -5.91 0.86
N PHE A 239 10.94 -5.99 -0.34
CA PHE A 239 10.65 -7.26 -1.00
C PHE A 239 11.89 -8.13 -1.28
N ILE A 240 13.10 -7.54 -1.35
CA ILE A 240 14.34 -8.29 -1.60
C ILE A 240 14.66 -9.19 -0.40
N GLY A 241 14.53 -8.65 0.82
CA GLY A 241 14.69 -9.44 2.06
C GLY A 241 13.67 -10.58 2.13
N THR A 242 12.42 -10.26 1.79
CA THR A 242 11.33 -11.24 1.73
C THR A 242 11.60 -12.38 0.75
N GLU A 243 12.03 -12.05 -0.47
CA GLU A 243 12.35 -13.05 -1.49
C GLU A 243 13.53 -13.94 -1.07
N ARG A 244 14.56 -13.35 -0.46
CA ARG A 244 15.75 -14.08 0.03
C ARG A 244 15.40 -15.09 1.12
N TRP A 245 14.62 -14.69 2.12
CA TRP A 245 14.30 -15.60 3.23
C TRP A 245 13.31 -16.69 2.81
N ILE A 246 12.43 -16.44 1.84
CA ILE A 246 11.59 -17.49 1.24
C ILE A 246 12.45 -18.46 0.40
N GLY A 247 13.38 -17.89 -0.36
CA GLY A 247 14.25 -18.58 -1.30
C GLY A 247 15.55 -19.09 -0.68
N GLU A 248 16.65 -18.87 -1.39
CA GLU A 248 17.92 -19.57 -1.18
C GLU A 248 18.59 -19.31 0.18
N ASP A 249 18.34 -18.16 0.80
CA ASP A 249 19.02 -17.74 2.02
C ASP A 249 18.29 -18.22 3.30
N GLY A 250 16.99 -18.52 3.22
CA GLY A 250 16.18 -18.96 4.36
C GLY A 250 15.54 -20.34 4.18
N LEU A 251 14.24 -20.36 3.89
CA LEU A 251 13.42 -21.58 3.84
C LEU A 251 13.73 -22.51 2.67
N LYS A 252 14.30 -21.99 1.59
CA LYS A 252 14.65 -22.75 0.37
C LYS A 252 13.44 -23.47 -0.21
N LEU A 253 12.28 -22.79 -0.23
CA LEU A 253 11.07 -23.39 -0.76
C LEU A 253 11.20 -23.66 -2.26
N HIS A 254 10.63 -24.76 -2.73
CA HIS A 254 10.62 -25.10 -4.15
C HIS A 254 9.59 -24.25 -4.90
N VAL A 255 10.01 -23.67 -6.03
CA VAL A 255 9.14 -22.87 -6.90
C VAL A 255 8.23 -23.79 -7.70
N THR A 256 6.93 -23.66 -7.50
CA THR A 256 5.91 -24.40 -8.26
C THR A 256 5.49 -23.63 -9.51
N ASN A 257 5.30 -22.30 -9.40
CA ASN A 257 5.08 -21.42 -10.54
C ASN A 257 6.06 -20.25 -10.50
N LYS A 258 6.75 -20.02 -11.62
CA LYS A 258 7.75 -18.96 -11.75
C LYS A 258 7.15 -17.57 -11.61
N TRP A 259 8.01 -16.63 -11.25
CA TRP A 259 7.74 -15.19 -11.18
C TRP A 259 6.99 -14.68 -12.41
N ARG A 260 5.84 -14.06 -12.19
CA ARG A 260 4.96 -13.56 -13.26
C ARG A 260 4.20 -12.32 -12.81
N ALA A 261 3.84 -11.48 -13.77
CA ALA A 261 2.98 -10.34 -13.52
C ALA A 261 1.57 -10.79 -13.08
N TRP A 262 0.95 -10.04 -12.17
CA TRP A 262 -0.49 -10.12 -11.91
C TRP A 262 -1.12 -8.73 -12.08
N PHE A 263 -2.39 -8.73 -12.48
CA PHE A 263 -3.11 -7.52 -12.84
C PHE A 263 -4.26 -7.30 -11.87
N GLY A 264 -4.49 -6.04 -11.52
CA GLY A 264 -5.62 -5.64 -10.71
C GLY A 264 -6.93 -5.63 -11.51
N PRO A 265 -8.06 -5.39 -10.83
CA PRO A 265 -9.38 -5.27 -11.49
C PRO A 265 -9.47 -4.05 -12.41
N ASP A 266 -8.61 -3.05 -12.22
CA ASP A 266 -8.38 -1.90 -13.10
C ASP A 266 -7.64 -2.25 -14.40
N LYS A 267 -7.31 -3.54 -14.61
CA LYS A 267 -6.53 -4.06 -15.74
C LYS A 267 -5.10 -3.50 -15.80
N GLN A 268 -4.61 -2.92 -14.71
CA GLN A 268 -3.24 -2.43 -14.60
C GLN A 268 -2.35 -3.48 -13.95
N LEU A 269 -1.05 -3.41 -14.25
CA LEU A 269 -0.05 -4.24 -13.59
C LEU A 269 -0.07 -3.89 -12.09
N ALA A 270 -0.52 -4.83 -11.26
CA ALA A 270 -0.61 -4.66 -9.82
C ALA A 270 0.67 -5.11 -9.11
N GLY A 271 1.50 -5.93 -9.76
CA GLY A 271 2.80 -6.36 -9.28
C GLY A 271 3.18 -7.72 -9.84
N TYR A 272 3.94 -8.50 -9.07
CA TYR A 272 4.37 -9.83 -9.47
C TYR A 272 4.04 -10.88 -8.41
N VAL A 273 3.95 -12.14 -8.84
CA VAL A 273 3.61 -13.28 -7.99
C VAL A 273 4.51 -14.46 -8.31
N GLN A 274 4.90 -15.19 -7.27
CA GLN A 274 5.58 -16.48 -7.38
C GLN A 274 4.97 -17.46 -6.38
N ASP A 275 4.74 -18.68 -6.86
CA ASP A 275 4.19 -19.74 -6.04
C ASP A 275 5.29 -20.71 -5.66
N TYR A 276 5.27 -21.10 -4.39
CA TYR A 276 6.14 -22.08 -3.78
C TYR A 276 5.29 -23.22 -3.21
N ASP A 277 5.93 -24.31 -2.80
CA ASP A 277 5.25 -25.39 -2.09
C ASP A 277 4.65 -24.87 -0.76
N GLY A 278 3.34 -24.65 -0.75
CA GLY A 278 2.58 -24.23 0.43
C GLY A 278 2.59 -22.72 0.74
N LEU A 279 3.17 -21.88 -0.13
CA LEU A 279 3.25 -20.43 0.07
C LEU A 279 3.20 -19.67 -1.26
N THR A 280 2.43 -18.59 -1.31
CA THR A 280 2.44 -17.64 -2.43
C THR A 280 3.07 -16.33 -1.98
N PHE A 281 4.02 -15.81 -2.77
CA PHE A 281 4.61 -14.49 -2.55
C PHE A 281 4.12 -13.50 -3.62
N LYS A 282 3.70 -12.30 -3.20
CA LYS A 282 3.28 -11.22 -4.10
C LYS A 282 4.00 -9.91 -3.81
N THR A 283 4.44 -9.22 -4.85
CA THR A 283 4.75 -7.78 -4.75
C THR A 283 3.54 -6.95 -5.17
N ILE A 284 3.41 -5.77 -4.58
CA ILE A 284 2.41 -4.77 -4.97
C ILE A 284 3.12 -3.52 -5.46
N LYS A 285 2.93 -3.21 -6.74
CA LYS A 285 3.66 -2.18 -7.46
C LYS A 285 3.26 -0.77 -7.03
N GLY A 286 4.23 0.01 -6.58
CA GLY A 286 4.09 1.36 -6.06
C GLY A 286 3.39 1.40 -4.70
N ALA A 287 3.34 0.29 -3.97
CA ALA A 287 2.87 0.28 -2.59
C ALA A 287 4.05 0.37 -1.63
N GLY A 288 3.88 1.16 -0.56
CA GLY A 288 4.80 1.13 0.58
C GLY A 288 4.46 0.01 1.56
N HIS A 289 4.93 0.18 2.79
CA HIS A 289 4.83 -0.72 3.91
C HIS A 289 3.37 -1.09 4.25
N MET A 290 2.52 -0.08 4.36
CA MET A 290 1.08 -0.26 4.52
C MET A 290 0.41 -0.44 3.16
N VAL A 291 0.58 -1.61 2.55
CA VAL A 291 0.03 -1.92 1.20
C VAL A 291 -1.45 -1.56 1.02
N PRO A 292 -2.40 -1.96 1.90
CA PRO A 292 -3.81 -1.63 1.71
C PRO A 292 -4.09 -0.13 1.81
N ALA A 293 -3.18 0.60 2.44
CA ALA A 293 -3.28 2.02 2.66
C ALA A 293 -2.82 2.77 1.39
N VAL A 294 -1.66 2.40 0.82
CA VAL A 294 -1.10 3.05 -0.38
C VAL A 294 -1.77 2.59 -1.69
N LYS A 295 -2.14 1.30 -1.78
CA LYS A 295 -2.79 0.70 -2.97
C LYS A 295 -4.08 -0.02 -2.56
N PRO A 296 -5.15 0.70 -2.16
CA PRO A 296 -6.35 0.09 -1.60
C PRO A 296 -7.06 -0.88 -2.55
N LEU A 297 -7.13 -0.57 -3.84
CA LEU A 297 -7.74 -1.47 -4.83
C LEU A 297 -6.98 -2.79 -4.93
N HIS A 298 -5.68 -2.71 -5.20
CA HIS A 298 -4.83 -3.90 -5.39
C HIS A 298 -4.70 -4.70 -4.10
N GLY A 299 -4.61 -4.03 -2.94
CA GLY A 299 -4.60 -4.66 -1.63
C GLY A 299 -5.91 -5.40 -1.31
N LEU A 300 -7.06 -4.78 -1.59
CA LEU A 300 -8.36 -5.42 -1.39
C LEU A 300 -8.55 -6.60 -2.33
N ASN A 301 -8.23 -6.44 -3.62
CA ASN A 301 -8.32 -7.52 -4.60
C ASN A 301 -7.43 -8.71 -4.23
N MET A 302 -6.18 -8.45 -3.85
CA MET A 302 -5.27 -9.48 -3.35
C MET A 302 -5.85 -10.22 -2.14
N PHE A 303 -6.40 -9.49 -1.16
CA PHE A 303 -6.99 -10.06 0.04
C PHE A 303 -8.22 -10.91 -0.27
N GLU A 304 -9.13 -10.42 -1.11
CA GLU A 304 -10.34 -11.16 -1.50
C GLU A 304 -10.01 -12.42 -2.31
N CYS A 305 -9.03 -12.34 -3.22
CA CYS A 305 -8.54 -13.50 -3.96
C CYS A 305 -7.87 -14.54 -3.06
N PHE A 306 -7.15 -14.11 -2.02
CA PHE A 306 -6.61 -15.01 -1.00
C PHE A 306 -7.72 -15.76 -0.23
N LEU A 307 -8.77 -15.06 0.18
CA LEU A 307 -9.88 -15.64 0.92
C LEU A 307 -10.72 -16.60 0.08
N TYR A 308 -11.20 -16.13 -1.07
CA TYR A 308 -12.22 -16.83 -1.86
C TYR A 308 -11.64 -17.66 -3.01
N GLY A 309 -10.36 -17.49 -3.32
CA GLY A 309 -9.73 -18.05 -4.51
C GLY A 309 -9.92 -17.16 -5.74
N ASP A 310 -9.02 -17.31 -6.71
CA ASP A 310 -8.96 -16.46 -7.90
C ASP A 310 -10.23 -16.55 -8.75
N ASP A 311 -10.86 -17.72 -8.86
CA ASP A 311 -12.08 -17.94 -9.66
C ASP A 311 -13.29 -17.15 -9.15
N GLU A 312 -13.48 -17.08 -7.83
CA GLU A 312 -14.58 -16.32 -7.23
C GLU A 312 -14.28 -14.83 -7.17
N CYS A 313 -13.04 -14.48 -6.81
CA CYS A 313 -12.58 -13.10 -6.76
C CYS A 313 -12.65 -12.40 -8.13
N ALA A 314 -12.40 -13.12 -9.24
CA ALA A 314 -12.53 -12.59 -10.59
C ALA A 314 -13.95 -12.10 -10.95
N LYS A 315 -14.98 -12.51 -10.18
CA LYS A 315 -16.37 -12.07 -10.35
C LYS A 315 -16.71 -10.82 -9.54
N PHE A 316 -15.81 -10.37 -8.66
CA PHE A 316 -16.07 -9.23 -7.80
C PHE A 316 -15.96 -7.93 -8.59
N SER A 317 -16.81 -6.97 -8.23
CA SER A 317 -16.85 -5.65 -8.86
C SER A 317 -16.32 -4.61 -7.89
N TYR A 318 -15.37 -3.79 -8.36
CA TYR A 318 -14.79 -2.70 -7.58
C TYR A 318 -15.27 -1.34 -8.09
N PRO A 319 -15.29 -0.30 -7.24
CA PRO A 319 -15.54 1.06 -7.71
C PRO A 319 -14.48 1.50 -8.72
N ASN A 320 -14.94 2.11 -9.81
CA ASN A 320 -14.08 2.81 -10.76
C ASN A 320 -13.93 4.28 -10.35
N ASP A 321 -12.77 4.86 -10.65
CA ASP A 321 -12.45 6.27 -10.49
C ASP A 321 -11.98 6.90 -11.81
N ASP A 322 -11.59 8.18 -11.74
CA ASP A 322 -11.17 8.96 -12.90
C ASP A 322 -9.85 8.40 -13.50
N ASP A 323 -8.99 7.75 -12.71
CA ASP A 323 -7.73 7.17 -13.20
C ASP A 323 -7.99 5.97 -14.13
N GLU A 324 -9.06 5.20 -13.88
CA GLU A 324 -9.52 4.16 -14.83
C GLU A 324 -10.05 4.72 -16.15
N ILE A 325 -10.61 5.93 -16.12
CA ILE A 325 -11.07 6.63 -17.33
C ILE A 325 -9.85 7.15 -18.10
N GLU A 326 -8.92 7.81 -17.41
CA GLU A 326 -7.70 8.36 -18.02
C GLU A 326 -6.78 7.29 -18.59
N SER A 327 -6.70 6.13 -17.93
CA SER A 327 -5.94 4.97 -18.42
C SER A 327 -6.64 4.20 -19.56
N GLY A 328 -7.88 4.57 -19.92
CA GLY A 328 -8.65 3.91 -20.96
C GLY A 328 -9.17 2.52 -20.58
N ALA A 329 -9.16 2.16 -19.29
CA ALA A 329 -9.70 0.90 -18.79
C ALA A 329 -11.22 0.80 -18.98
N LEU A 330 -11.89 1.96 -19.02
CA LEU A 330 -13.29 2.15 -19.41
C LEU A 330 -13.38 2.66 -20.85
N LEU A 331 -13.69 1.76 -21.79
CA LEU A 331 -13.79 2.05 -23.23
C LEU A 331 -15.03 2.88 -23.62
N ASP A 332 -15.86 3.30 -22.66
CA ASP A 332 -17.15 3.95 -22.93
C ASP A 332 -17.05 5.48 -23.16
N PHE A 333 -15.84 5.98 -23.39
CA PHE A 333 -15.59 7.39 -23.75
C PHE A 333 -16.34 7.82 -25.04
N SER A 334 -16.73 6.86 -25.89
CA SER A 334 -17.42 7.12 -27.16
C SER A 334 -18.91 7.48 -27.03
N ALA A 335 -19.60 7.12 -25.93
CA ALA A 335 -21.06 7.26 -25.88
C ALA A 335 -21.52 8.66 -25.41
N THR A 336 -20.75 9.33 -24.56
CA THR A 336 -21.13 10.61 -23.95
C THR A 336 -20.70 11.83 -24.77
N HIS A 337 -19.59 11.75 -25.50
CA HIS A 337 -19.10 12.86 -26.33
C HIS A 337 -19.74 12.95 -27.71
N ALA A 338 -20.29 11.86 -28.28
CA ALA A 338 -21.00 11.96 -29.56
C ALA A 338 -22.26 12.85 -29.46
N ALA A 339 -22.91 12.89 -28.29
CA ALA A 339 -24.09 13.72 -28.04
C ALA A 339 -23.75 15.21 -27.88
N SER A 340 -22.58 15.56 -27.35
CA SER A 340 -22.20 16.96 -27.10
C SER A 340 -21.76 17.70 -28.37
N TRP A 341 -21.17 17.00 -29.34
CA TRP A 341 -20.78 17.58 -30.61
C TRP A 341 -21.99 17.87 -31.51
N ALA A 342 -23.02 17.00 -31.49
CA ALA A 342 -24.28 17.25 -32.21
C ALA A 342 -24.98 18.55 -31.75
N GLY A 343 -24.89 18.87 -30.45
CA GLY A 343 -25.43 20.10 -29.88
C GLY A 343 -24.64 21.37 -30.21
N MET A 344 -23.35 21.28 -30.54
CA MET A 344 -22.52 22.42 -30.95
C MET A 344 -22.76 22.87 -32.40
N TRP A 345 -23.18 21.98 -33.30
CA TRP A 345 -23.45 22.34 -34.70
C TRP A 345 -24.75 23.12 -34.88
N VAL A 346 -25.74 22.93 -34.01
CA VAL A 346 -27.03 23.64 -34.07
C VAL A 346 -26.88 25.17 -33.94
N PRO A 347 -26.19 25.72 -32.91
CA PRO A 347 -25.99 27.16 -32.80
C PRO A 347 -25.05 27.71 -33.89
N VAL A 348 -24.04 26.95 -34.33
CA VAL A 348 -23.13 27.37 -35.42
C VAL A 348 -23.90 27.51 -36.74
N ALA A 349 -24.73 26.53 -37.10
CA ALA A 349 -25.55 26.59 -38.30
C ALA A 349 -26.59 27.72 -38.24
N ALA A 350 -27.18 27.98 -37.08
CA ALA A 350 -28.11 29.10 -36.87
C ALA A 350 -27.42 30.46 -37.04
N VAL A 351 -26.21 30.62 -36.49
CA VAL A 351 -25.41 31.85 -36.64
C VAL A 351 -24.99 32.06 -38.10
N CYS A 352 -24.50 31.01 -38.78
CA CYS A 352 -24.13 31.10 -40.19
C CYS A 352 -25.33 31.48 -41.09
N SER A 353 -26.52 30.93 -40.80
CA SER A 353 -27.75 31.25 -41.52
C SER A 353 -28.21 32.69 -41.29
N ALA A 354 -28.11 33.19 -40.05
CA ALA A 354 -28.45 34.57 -39.72
C ALA A 354 -27.50 35.57 -40.40
N VAL A 355 -26.19 35.28 -40.41
CA VAL A 355 -25.19 36.11 -41.11
C VAL A 355 -25.45 36.12 -42.62
N ALA A 356 -25.73 34.98 -43.23
CA ALA A 356 -26.06 34.90 -44.65
C ALA A 356 -27.33 35.72 -44.99
N ALA A 357 -28.36 35.67 -44.14
CA ALA A 357 -29.58 36.47 -44.32
C ALA A 357 -29.30 37.98 -44.21
N VAL A 358 -28.50 38.41 -43.24
CA VAL A 358 -28.12 39.83 -43.07
C VAL A 358 -27.30 40.32 -44.26
N VAL A 359 -26.35 39.52 -44.75
CA VAL A 359 -25.57 39.85 -45.96
C VAL A 359 -26.47 39.94 -47.18
N ALA A 360 -27.39 39.00 -47.37
CA ALA A 360 -28.33 39.02 -48.50
C ALA A 360 -29.26 40.26 -48.47
N VAL A 361 -29.76 40.64 -47.30
CA VAL A 361 -30.58 41.85 -47.11
C VAL A 361 -29.74 43.11 -47.34
N GLY A 362 -28.50 43.14 -46.86
CA GLY A 362 -27.56 44.25 -47.08
C GLY A 362 -27.26 44.46 -48.56
N VAL A 363 -26.97 43.39 -49.30
CA VAL A 363 -26.71 43.42 -50.75
C VAL A 363 -27.97 43.79 -51.55
N LYS A 364 -29.16 43.35 -51.12
CA LYS A 364 -30.43 43.73 -51.77
C LYS A 364 -30.78 45.20 -51.55
N ASN A 365 -30.46 45.75 -50.38
CA ASN A 365 -30.69 47.15 -50.07
C ASN A 365 -29.65 48.08 -50.71
N SER A 366 -28.40 47.63 -50.91
CA SER A 366 -27.40 48.41 -51.65
C SER A 366 -27.73 48.50 -53.14
N LYS A 367 -28.25 47.44 -53.75
CA LYS A 367 -28.74 47.43 -55.15
C LYS A 367 -30.01 48.26 -55.39
N LYS A 368 -30.72 48.68 -54.35
CA LYS A 368 -31.87 49.62 -54.45
C LYS A 368 -31.48 51.09 -54.28
N ARG A 369 -30.23 51.37 -53.89
CA ARG A 369 -29.69 52.73 -53.65
C ARG A 369 -28.64 53.16 -54.69
N ALA A 370 -28.31 52.28 -55.63
CA ALA A 370 -27.63 52.59 -56.89
C ALA A 370 -28.67 52.52 -58.01
#